data_AF-A0A7V2UMV6-F1
#
_entry.id   AF-A0A7V2UMV6-F1
#
_cell.length_a   1.000
_cell.length_b   1.000
_cell.length_c   1.000
_cell.angle_alpha   90.00
_cell.angle_beta   90.00
_cell.angle_gamma   90.00
#
_symmetry.space_group_name_H-M   'P 1'
#
loop_
_entity.id
_entity.type
_entity.pdbx_description
1 polymer ?
#
loop_
_entity_poly.entity_id
_entity_poly.type
_entity_poly.pdbx_seq_one_letter_code
_entity_poly.pdbx_strand_id
1 'polypeptide(L)'
;ETIEEAGAKVQMESLFTVLNVVRVGQVHMYYRAKLLSDEFDPGYETQEARLFREHEIPWEEIAFRTVKETLERYFDDRRRGSFTIHVGDIQ
;
A
#
# COMPACT_ATOMS: atom_id res chain seq x y z
N GLU A 1 4.49 -9.44 6.10
CA GLU A 1 4.53 -8.78 4.77
C GLU A 1 5.65 -7.74 4.67
N THR A 2 5.50 -6.45 5.02
CA THR A 2 6.53 -5.43 4.67
C THR A 2 7.99 -5.72 5.09
N ILE A 3 8.22 -6.29 6.27
CA ILE A 3 9.57 -6.71 6.71
C ILE A 3 10.05 -7.94 5.92
N GLU A 4 9.14 -8.86 5.58
CA GLU A 4 9.42 -10.13 4.90
C GLU A 4 9.62 -9.95 3.39
N GLU A 5 8.89 -9.03 2.76
CA GLU A 5 8.92 -8.79 1.31
C GLU A 5 9.95 -7.72 0.91
N ALA A 6 10.13 -6.67 1.70
CA ALA A 6 11.01 -5.54 1.35
C ALA A 6 12.20 -5.34 2.31
N GLY A 7 12.23 -6.02 3.45
CA GLY A 7 13.25 -5.79 4.49
C GLY A 7 13.21 -4.38 5.11
N ALA A 8 12.15 -3.62 4.84
CA ALA A 8 12.08 -2.21 5.19
C ALA A 8 11.77 -2.02 6.68
N LYS A 9 12.58 -1.22 7.37
CA LYS A 9 12.30 -0.80 8.75
C LYS A 9 11.22 0.28 8.73
N VAL A 10 10.04 -0.05 9.24
CA VAL A 10 8.90 0.86 9.27
C VAL A 10 8.33 1.03 10.67
N GLN A 11 7.80 2.21 10.95
CA GLN A 11 6.91 2.46 12.08
C GLN A 11 5.47 2.42 11.57
N MET A 12 4.68 1.48 12.08
CA MET A 12 3.26 1.38 11.74
C MET A 12 2.50 2.62 12.18
N GLU A 13 1.63 3.12 11.30
CA GLU A 13 0.68 4.19 11.57
C GLU A 13 -0.76 3.61 11.55
N SER A 14 -1.74 4.49 11.41
CA SER A 14 -3.16 4.14 11.44
C SER A 14 -3.57 3.24 10.27
N LEU A 15 -4.58 2.40 10.52
CA LEU A 15 -5.37 1.75 9.49
C LEU A 15 -5.86 2.80 8.48
N PHE A 16 -5.79 2.48 7.20
CA PHE A 16 -6.10 3.42 6.13
C PHE A 16 -7.26 2.95 5.26
N THR A 17 -7.23 1.70 4.78
CA THR A 17 -8.31 1.16 3.95
C THR A 17 -8.73 -0.23 4.43
N VAL A 18 -10.04 -0.48 4.38
CA VAL A 18 -10.65 -1.82 4.51
C VAL A 18 -11.44 -2.09 3.24
N LEU A 19 -10.99 -3.05 2.44
CA LEU A 19 -11.54 -3.34 1.13
C LEU A 19 -12.08 -4.78 1.07
N ASN A 20 -13.38 -4.93 0.83
CA ASN A 20 -14.00 -6.24 0.67
C ASN A 20 -13.83 -6.71 -0.78
N VAL A 21 -13.11 -7.80 -1.01
CA VAL A 21 -12.98 -8.43 -2.33
C VAL A 21 -14.06 -9.49 -2.47
N VAL A 22 -15.26 -9.06 -2.86
CA VAL A 22 -16.51 -9.83 -2.74
C VAL A 22 -16.42 -11.16 -3.49
N ARG A 23 -15.85 -11.15 -4.70
CA ARG A 23 -15.78 -12.32 -5.59
C ARG A 23 -15.03 -13.50 -4.98
N VAL A 24 -14.06 -13.24 -4.12
CA VAL A 24 -13.19 -14.26 -3.51
C VAL A 24 -13.38 -14.37 -1.99
N GLY A 25 -14.33 -13.62 -1.41
CA GLY A 25 -14.65 -13.69 0.01
C GLY A 25 -13.51 -13.24 0.93
N GLN A 26 -12.70 -12.26 0.50
CA GLN A 26 -11.55 -11.75 1.25
C GLN A 26 -11.76 -10.31 1.70
N VAL A 27 -11.09 -9.92 2.78
CA VAL A 27 -11.02 -8.53 3.26
C VAL A 27 -9.55 -8.11 3.29
N HIS A 28 -9.21 -7.09 2.53
CA HIS A 28 -7.86 -6.53 2.50
C HIS A 28 -7.81 -5.30 3.40
N MET A 29 -6.87 -5.29 4.34
CA MET A 29 -6.65 -4.17 5.27
C MET A 29 -5.26 -3.60 5.02
N TYR A 30 -5.18 -2.30 4.72
CA TYR A 30 -3.90 -1.61 4.55
C TYR A 30 -3.73 -0.54 5.61
N TYR A 31 -2.51 -0.46 6.14
CA TYR A 31 -2.10 0.53 7.12
C TYR A 31 -1.11 1.50 6.46
N ARG A 32 -1.12 2.76 6.91
CA ARG A 32 0.01 3.65 6.63
C ARG A 32 1.19 3.22 7.50
N ALA A 33 2.39 3.48 7.01
CA ALA A 33 3.60 3.28 7.77
C ALA A 33 4.63 4.34 7.38
N LYS A 34 5.45 4.74 8.35
CA LYS A 34 6.59 5.62 8.11
C LYS A 34 7.84 4.79 7.94
N LEU A 35 8.51 4.94 6.79
CA LEU A 35 9.82 4.36 6.57
C LEU A 35 10.85 5.03 7.49
N LEU A 36 11.63 4.22 8.21
CA LEU A 36 12.63 4.66 9.19
C LEU A 36 14.06 4.64 8.63
N SER A 37 14.31 3.89 7.55
CA SER A 37 15.60 3.75 6.88
C SER A 37 15.38 3.52 5.37
N ASP A 38 16.29 4.00 4.53
CA ASP A 38 16.34 3.73 3.09
C ASP A 38 17.05 2.42 2.74
N GLU A 39 17.45 1.65 3.75
CA GLU A 39 17.94 0.28 3.60
C GLU A 39 16.77 -0.68 3.34
N PHE A 40 16.85 -1.40 2.22
CA PHE A 40 15.94 -2.49 1.85
C PHE A 40 16.70 -3.80 1.80
N ASP A 41 16.07 -4.87 2.29
CA ASP A 41 16.60 -6.24 2.26
C ASP A 41 15.49 -7.17 1.77
N PRO A 42 15.13 -7.11 0.47
CA PRO A 42 13.97 -7.81 -0.06
C PRO A 42 14.13 -9.33 0.05
N GLY A 43 13.06 -10.01 0.47
CA GLY A 43 13.02 -11.47 0.55
C GLY A 43 13.11 -12.13 -0.83
N TYR A 44 13.29 -13.46 -0.84
CA TYR A 44 13.49 -14.24 -2.08
C TYR A 44 12.29 -14.20 -3.06
N GLU A 45 11.11 -13.78 -2.60
CA GLU A 45 9.90 -13.60 -3.41
C GLU A 45 9.84 -12.24 -4.13
N THR A 46 10.74 -11.31 -3.78
CA THR A 46 10.78 -9.95 -4.31
C THR A 46 11.94 -9.80 -5.29
N GLN A 47 11.62 -9.48 -6.55
CA GLN A 47 12.64 -9.27 -7.59
C GLN A 47 13.34 -7.90 -7.47
N GLU A 48 12.59 -6.85 -7.10
CA GLU A 48 13.10 -5.49 -6.95
C GLU A 48 12.26 -4.73 -5.92
N ALA A 49 12.90 -3.95 -5.06
CA ALA A 49 12.25 -3.01 -4.14
C ALA A 49 12.88 -1.63 -4.28
N ARG A 50 12.06 -0.61 -4.55
CA ARG A 50 12.51 0.78 -4.66
C ARG A 50 11.43 1.77 -4.23
N LEU A 51 11.86 3.00 -3.97
CA LEU A 51 10.96 4.12 -3.67
C LEU A 51 10.45 4.76 -4.95
N PHE A 52 9.18 5.16 -4.92
CA PHE A 52 8.51 5.83 -6.03
C PHE A 52 7.92 7.16 -5.58
N ARG A 53 8.08 8.21 -6.40
CA ARG A 53 7.19 9.37 -6.37
C ARG A 53 5.86 9.00 -7.04
N GLU A 54 4.79 9.74 -6.73
CA GLU A 54 3.45 9.49 -7.27
C GLU A 54 3.41 9.33 -8.80
N HIS A 55 4.14 10.17 -9.52
CA HIS A 55 4.20 10.14 -11.00
C HIS A 55 5.13 9.07 -11.56
N GLU A 56 5.93 8.42 -10.71
CA GLU A 56 6.81 7.32 -11.09
C GLU A 56 6.15 5.95 -10.85
N ILE A 57 5.02 5.91 -10.13
CA ILE A 57 4.28 4.67 -9.86
C ILE A 57 3.78 4.07 -11.19
N PRO A 58 4.06 2.79 -11.47
CA PRO A 58 3.58 2.12 -12.67
C PRO A 58 2.12 1.68 -12.49
N TRP A 59 1.19 2.63 -12.49
CA TRP A 59 -0.24 2.43 -12.18
C TRP A 59 -0.96 1.35 -12.99
N GLU A 60 -0.51 1.09 -14.20
CA GLU A 60 -1.07 0.07 -15.10
C GLU A 60 -0.48 -1.33 -14.87
N GLU A 61 0.66 -1.42 -14.17
CA GLU A 61 1.35 -2.68 -13.86
C GLU A 61 1.02 -3.19 -12.44
N ILE A 62 0.30 -2.42 -11.63
CA ILE A 62 -0.14 -2.85 -10.30
C ILE A 62 -1.09 -4.04 -10.43
N ALA A 63 -0.62 -5.22 -10.01
CA ALA A 63 -1.35 -6.47 -10.17
C ALA A 63 -2.67 -6.54 -9.38
N PHE A 64 -2.68 -6.00 -8.16
CA PHE A 64 -3.84 -6.08 -7.27
C PHE A 64 -4.64 -4.79 -7.28
N ARG A 65 -5.91 -4.87 -7.70
CA ARG A 65 -6.84 -3.74 -7.73
C ARG A 65 -7.02 -3.05 -6.37
N THR A 66 -7.00 -3.82 -5.29
CA THR A 66 -7.05 -3.31 -3.90
C THR A 66 -5.86 -2.42 -3.57
N VAL A 67 -4.66 -2.76 -4.05
CA VAL A 67 -3.46 -1.92 -3.88
C VAL A 67 -3.58 -0.63 -4.68
N LYS A 68 -4.03 -0.71 -5.95
CA LYS A 68 -4.24 0.48 -6.80
C LYS A 68 -5.23 1.45 -6.15
N GLU A 69 -6.40 0.97 -5.76
CA GLU A 69 -7.44 1.77 -5.09
C GLU A 69 -6.91 2.39 -3.78
N THR A 70 -6.14 1.64 -3.00
CA THR A 70 -5.55 2.14 -1.75
C THR A 70 -4.58 3.28 -2.01
N LEU A 71 -3.71 3.15 -3.02
CA LEU A 71 -2.76 4.19 -3.38
C LEU A 71 -3.44 5.44 -3.93
N GLU A 72 -4.47 5.30 -4.78
CA GLU A 72 -5.26 6.42 -5.30
C GLU A 72 -5.88 7.24 -4.15
N ARG A 73 -6.53 6.56 -3.19
CA ARG A 73 -7.08 7.20 -1.98
C ARG A 73 -6.00 7.85 -1.13
N TYR A 74 -4.82 7.23 -1.01
CA TYR A 74 -3.71 7.80 -0.27
C TYR A 74 -3.27 9.15 -0.84
N PHE A 75 -3.11 9.25 -2.17
CA PHE A 75 -2.71 10.51 -2.80
C PHE A 75 -3.81 11.57 -2.76
N ASP A 76 -5.09 11.18 -2.85
CA ASP A 76 -6.21 12.10 -2.64
C ASP A 76 -6.22 12.70 -1.22
N ASP A 77 -6.08 11.87 -0.20
CA ASP A 77 -6.01 12.33 1.19
C ASP A 77 -4.76 13.16 1.45
N ARG A 78 -3.62 12.78 0.84
CA ARG A 78 -2.38 13.56 0.91
C ARG A 78 -2.55 14.95 0.30
N ARG A 79 -3.24 15.08 -0.85
CA ARG A 79 -3.57 16.38 -1.46
C ARG A 79 -4.48 17.22 -0.57
N ARG A 80 -5.41 16.58 0.14
CA ARG A 80 -6.32 17.24 1.11
C ARG A 80 -5.64 17.61 2.43
N GLY A 81 -4.49 17.00 2.73
CA GLY A 81 -3.74 17.23 3.97
C GLY A 81 -4.31 16.51 5.19
N SER A 82 -5.26 15.59 5.02
CA SER A 82 -5.85 14.81 6.10
C SER A 82 -6.09 13.37 5.65
N PHE A 83 -5.65 12.41 6.46
CA PHE A 83 -5.91 10.99 6.23
C PHE A 83 -7.13 10.52 7.02
N THR A 84 -8.03 9.81 6.35
CA THR A 84 -9.20 9.16 6.96
C THR A 84 -9.18 7.65 6.72
N ILE A 85 -10.05 6.91 7.42
CA ILE A 85 -10.27 5.50 7.13
C ILE A 85 -11.27 5.39 5.98
N HIS A 86 -10.89 4.67 4.94
CA HIS A 86 -11.75 4.40 3.79
C HIS A 86 -12.23 2.96 3.81
N VAL A 87 -13.53 2.74 3.65
CA VAL A 87 -14.13 1.41 3.53
C VAL A 87 -14.79 1.29 2.17
N GLY A 88 -14.64 0.15 1.50
CA GLY A 88 -15.30 -0.06 0.22
C GLY A 88 -15.24 -1.49 -0.29
N ASP A 89 -15.92 -1.73 -1.40
CA ASP A 89 -16.01 -3.04 -2.03
C ASP A 89 -15.27 -3.05 -3.38
N ILE A 90 -14.52 -4.13 -3.62
CA ILE A 90 -13.88 -4.44 -4.88
C ILE A 90 -14.65 -5.58 -5.55
N GLN A 91 -15.14 -5.30 -6.75
CA GLN A 91 -15.82 -6.25 -7.64
C GLN A 91 -14.80 -7.04 -8.47
#